data_AF-A0A4C1VYM0-F1
#
_entry.id   AF-A0A4C1VYM0-F1
#
_cell.length_a   1.000
_cell.length_b   1.000
_cell.length_c   1.000
_cell.angle_alpha   90.00
_cell.angle_beta   90.00
_cell.angle_gamma   90.00
#
_symmetry.space_group_name_H-M   'P 1'
#
loop_
_entity.id
_entity.type
_entity.pdbx_description
1 polymer ?
#
loop_
_entity_poly.entity_id
_entity_poly.type
_entity_poly.pdbx_seq_one_letter_code
_entity_poly.pdbx_strand_id
1 'polypeptide(L)'
;MGLLHKMPQFLNKQKQFSTEDAKETRLVTKVRWVVKAVNGQLKNWRALDKVVPNSQIPYIGDYVRIICAVLNAFHPARIKNTEDDEIIAQRMLDLVKRPNYLKQMVEEKGWMRKKAIWTKLIDTDLQDFPRLVG
;
A
#
# COMPACT_ATOMS: atom_id res chain seq x y z
N MET A 1 17.70 -11.33 -17.69
CA MET A 1 16.43 -11.36 -16.93
C MET A 1 15.74 -10.01 -17.10
N GLY A 2 14.52 -9.98 -17.63
CA GLY A 2 13.76 -8.73 -17.80
C GLY A 2 12.94 -8.42 -16.55
N LEU A 3 13.03 -7.19 -16.04
CA LEU A 3 12.13 -6.72 -14.99
C LEU A 3 10.75 -6.48 -15.59
N LEU A 4 9.72 -7.13 -15.03
CA LEU A 4 8.34 -6.90 -15.44
C LEU A 4 7.80 -5.66 -14.74
N HIS A 5 7.72 -4.55 -15.47
CA HIS A 5 7.18 -3.29 -14.97
C HIS A 5 5.64 -3.37 -14.87
N LYS A 6 5.10 -2.98 -13.70
CA LYS A 6 3.65 -2.87 -13.46
C LYS A 6 3.30 -1.49 -12.95
N MET A 7 2.35 -0.84 -13.61
CA MET A 7 1.78 0.43 -13.17
C MET A 7 0.61 0.20 -12.20
N PRO A 8 0.39 1.08 -11.23
CA PRO A 8 -0.79 1.01 -10.37
C PRO A 8 -2.09 1.21 -11.16
N GLN A 9 -3.12 0.42 -10.84
CA GLN A 9 -4.38 0.39 -11.60
C GLN A 9 -5.24 1.68 -11.46
N PHE A 10 -4.93 2.57 -10.51
CA PHE A 10 -5.66 3.85 -10.35
C PHE A 10 -5.38 4.85 -11.48
N LEU A 11 -4.31 4.65 -12.23
CA LEU A 11 -3.99 5.51 -13.39
C LEU A 11 -5.04 5.35 -14.51
N ASN A 12 -5.79 4.25 -14.51
CA ASN A 12 -6.80 3.94 -15.50
C ASN A 12 -8.13 4.70 -15.28
N LYS A 13 -8.17 5.66 -14.35
CA LYS A 13 -9.33 6.55 -14.05
C LYS A 13 -10.66 5.84 -13.76
N GLN A 14 -10.61 4.55 -13.41
CA GLN A 14 -11.77 3.77 -13.03
C GLN A 14 -12.30 4.17 -11.65
N LYS A 15 -13.63 4.21 -11.50
CA LYS A 15 -14.30 4.63 -10.26
C LYS A 15 -14.12 3.63 -9.12
N GLN A 16 -13.97 2.35 -9.43
CA GLN A 16 -13.73 1.27 -8.48
C GLN A 16 -12.87 0.18 -9.13
N PHE A 17 -12.01 -0.45 -8.35
CA PHE A 17 -11.18 -1.57 -8.81
C PHE A 17 -11.93 -2.89 -8.81
N SER A 18 -11.58 -3.75 -9.77
CA SER A 18 -11.84 -5.18 -9.67
C SER A 18 -11.11 -5.77 -8.45
N THR A 19 -11.49 -7.00 -8.07
CA THR A 19 -10.82 -7.67 -6.94
C THR A 19 -9.36 -7.99 -7.29
N GLU A 20 -9.12 -8.30 -8.56
CA GLU A 20 -7.86 -8.64 -9.17
C GLU A 20 -6.95 -7.39 -9.23
N ASP A 21 -7.48 -6.27 -9.71
CA ASP A 21 -6.78 -4.99 -9.80
C ASP A 21 -6.38 -4.47 -8.42
N ALA A 22 -7.28 -4.62 -7.44
CA ALA A 22 -7.02 -4.22 -6.07
C ALA A 22 -5.89 -5.05 -5.43
N LYS A 23 -5.87 -6.36 -5.67
CA LYS A 23 -4.81 -7.27 -5.21
C LYS A 23 -3.46 -6.91 -5.81
N GLU A 24 -3.40 -6.68 -7.12
CA GLU A 24 -2.18 -6.29 -7.80
C GLU A 24 -1.67 -4.92 -7.32
N THR A 25 -2.57 -3.95 -7.19
CA THR A 25 -2.23 -2.61 -6.68
C THR A 25 -1.71 -2.66 -5.25
N ARG A 26 -2.21 -3.57 -4.40
CA ARG A 26 -1.72 -3.76 -3.03
C ARG A 26 -0.26 -4.20 -3.01
N LEU A 27 0.15 -5.13 -3.89
CA LEU A 27 1.55 -5.55 -4.02
C LEU A 27 2.45 -4.38 -4.44
N VAL A 28 2.06 -3.64 -5.48
CA VAL A 28 2.81 -2.47 -5.96
C VAL A 28 2.95 -1.41 -4.86
N THR A 29 1.88 -1.18 -4.08
CA THR A 29 1.89 -0.19 -3.00
C THR A 29 2.84 -0.55 -1.87
N LYS A 30 2.95 -1.84 -1.53
CA LYS A 30 3.90 -2.32 -0.51
C LYS A 30 5.36 -2.05 -0.92
N VAL A 31 5.73 -2.39 -2.15
CA VAL A 31 7.07 -2.08 -2.68
C VAL A 31 7.29 -0.56 -2.78
N ARG A 32 6.28 0.18 -3.22
CA ARG A 32 6.35 1.65 -3.33
C ARG A 32 6.66 2.32 -1.99
N TRP A 33 6.18 1.77 -0.86
CA TRP A 33 6.47 2.33 0.46
C TRP A 33 7.97 2.28 0.77
N VAL A 34 8.64 1.16 0.47
CA VAL A 34 10.10 1.01 0.62
C VAL A 34 10.84 2.05 -0.22
N VAL A 35 10.48 2.17 -1.49
CA VAL A 35 11.09 3.17 -2.40
C VAL A 35 10.87 4.60 -1.90
N LYS A 36 9.65 4.91 -1.42
CA LYS A 36 9.33 6.23 -0.86
C LYS A 36 10.14 6.52 0.40
N ALA A 37 10.35 5.55 1.27
CA ALA A 37 11.12 5.72 2.49
C ALA A 37 12.58 6.10 2.18
N VAL A 38 13.19 5.44 1.20
CA VAL A 38 14.56 5.76 0.72
C VAL A 38 14.59 7.13 0.03
N ASN A 39 13.65 7.39 -0.89
CA ASN A 39 13.57 8.69 -1.56
C ASN A 39 13.33 9.85 -0.59
N GLY A 40 12.62 9.61 0.51
CA GLY A 40 12.46 10.59 1.58
C GLY A 40 13.80 10.98 2.21
N GLN A 41 14.72 10.03 2.39
CA GLN A 41 16.05 10.37 2.91
C GLN A 41 16.87 11.19 1.92
N LEU A 42 16.84 10.84 0.63
CA LEU A 42 17.55 11.61 -0.40
C LEU A 42 17.08 13.07 -0.43
N LYS A 43 15.78 13.31 -0.26
CA LYS A 43 15.22 14.66 -0.22
C LYS A 43 15.65 15.49 0.99
N ASN A 44 16.07 14.85 2.10
CA ASN A 44 16.58 15.59 3.26
C ASN A 44 17.97 16.20 3.02
N TRP A 45 18.66 15.81 1.93
CA TRP A 45 19.96 16.37 1.61
C TRP A 45 19.79 17.72 0.91
N ARG A 46 20.28 18.79 1.56
CA ARG A 46 20.23 20.16 1.03
C ARG A 46 20.77 20.31 -0.39
N ALA A 47 21.70 19.45 -0.79
CA ALA A 47 22.25 19.39 -2.16
C ALA A 47 21.20 19.01 -3.22
N LEU A 48 20.16 18.26 -2.85
CA LEU A 48 19.06 17.81 -3.72
C LEU A 48 17.72 18.48 -3.41
N ASP A 49 17.60 19.19 -2.28
CA ASP A 49 16.37 19.83 -1.79
C ASP A 49 16.07 21.19 -2.45
N LYS A 50 17.06 21.80 -3.14
CA LYS A 50 16.93 23.14 -3.73
C LYS A 50 17.12 23.15 -5.24
N VAL A 51 16.81 24.30 -5.85
CA VAL A 51 17.05 24.56 -7.27
C VAL A 51 18.55 24.40 -7.56
N VAL A 52 18.87 23.44 -8.42
CA VAL A 52 20.22 23.18 -8.89
C VAL A 52 20.53 24.14 -10.05
N PRO A 53 21.66 24.85 -10.06
CA PRO A 53 22.04 25.70 -11.19
C PRO A 53 22.14 24.88 -12.49
N ASN A 54 21.78 25.48 -13.63
CA ASN A 54 21.79 24.76 -14.93
C ASN A 54 23.16 24.15 -15.28
N SER A 55 24.25 24.79 -14.87
CA SER A 55 25.61 24.27 -15.04
C SER A 55 25.88 22.96 -14.30
N GLN A 56 25.08 22.66 -13.26
CA GLN A 56 25.24 21.47 -12.43
C GLN A 56 24.33 20.31 -12.84
N ILE A 57 23.40 20.52 -13.79
CA ILE A 57 22.49 19.48 -14.29
C ILE A 57 23.22 18.21 -14.75
N PRO A 58 24.34 18.29 -15.50
CA PRO A 58 25.08 17.10 -15.93
C PRO A 58 25.57 16.21 -14.78
N TYR A 59 25.77 16.77 -13.59
CA TYR A 59 26.37 16.09 -12.43
C TYR A 59 25.35 15.58 -11.42
N ILE A 60 24.05 15.82 -11.63
CA ILE A 60 22.99 15.39 -10.68
C ILE A 60 23.05 13.88 -10.42
N GLY A 61 23.31 13.08 -11.46
CA GLY A 61 23.45 11.63 -11.32
C GLY A 61 24.59 11.24 -10.36
N ASP A 62 25.70 11.96 -10.42
CA ASP A 62 26.85 11.71 -9.55
C ASP A 62 26.58 12.18 -8.11
N TYR A 63 25.88 13.30 -7.92
CA TYR A 63 25.45 13.73 -6.59
C TYR A 63 24.56 12.68 -5.92
N VAL A 64 23.58 12.14 -6.64
CA VAL A 64 22.73 11.07 -6.11
C VAL A 64 23.55 9.84 -5.75
N ARG A 65 24.49 9.42 -6.60
CA ARG A 65 25.37 8.26 -6.32
C ARG A 65 26.24 8.47 -5.09
N ILE A 66 26.86 9.64 -4.97
CA ILE A 66 27.71 10.00 -3.81
C ILE A 66 26.87 9.99 -2.54
N ILE A 67 25.71 10.64 -2.53
CA ILE A 67 24.81 10.69 -1.38
C ILE A 67 24.34 9.27 -1.00
N CYS A 68 23.95 8.45 -1.98
CA CYS A 68 23.60 7.05 -1.75
C CYS A 68 24.76 6.25 -1.14
N ALA A 69 25.99 6.43 -1.63
CA ALA A 69 27.17 5.76 -1.08
C ALA A 69 27.42 6.16 0.39
N VAL A 70 27.29 7.45 0.71
CA VAL A 70 27.39 7.97 2.08
C VAL A 70 26.29 7.40 2.98
N LEU A 71 25.04 7.38 2.50
CA LEU A 71 23.92 6.79 3.23
C LEU A 71 24.15 5.30 3.51
N ASN A 72 24.65 4.55 2.53
CA ASN A 72 24.92 3.12 2.70
C ASN A 72 26.10 2.85 3.65
N ALA A 73 27.10 3.72 3.68
CA ALA A 73 28.28 3.54 4.52
C ALA A 73 28.07 3.93 5.99
N PHE A 74 27.29 4.99 6.25
CA PHE A 74 27.25 5.62 7.58
C PHE A 74 25.85 5.66 8.22
N HIS A 75 24.79 5.44 7.46
CA HIS A 75 23.43 5.51 8.01
C HIS A 75 22.97 4.12 8.43
N PRO A 76 22.31 3.95 9.60
CA PRO A 76 21.75 2.66 9.98
C PRO A 76 20.75 2.17 8.92
N ALA A 77 20.81 0.87 8.61
CA ALA A 77 19.85 0.22 7.74
C ALA A 77 18.42 0.47 8.25
N ARG A 78 17.65 1.24 7.50
CA ARG A 78 16.26 1.60 7.86
C ARG A 78 15.30 0.43 7.71
N ILE A 79 15.56 -0.42 6.74
CA ILE A 79 14.80 -1.64 6.48
C ILE A 79 15.76 -2.77 6.75
N LYS A 80 15.64 -3.34 7.95
CA LYS A 80 16.31 -4.59 8.26
C LYS A 80 15.38 -5.67 7.74
N ASN A 81 15.85 -6.51 6.84
CA ASN A 81 15.14 -7.74 6.53
C ASN A 81 15.08 -8.54 7.83
N THR A 82 13.87 -8.74 8.34
CA THR A 82 13.64 -9.73 9.39
C THR A 82 13.30 -11.07 8.72
N GLU A 83 13.49 -12.20 9.43
CA GLU A 83 13.02 -13.50 8.93
C GLU A 83 11.50 -13.47 8.62
N ASP A 84 10.75 -12.64 9.33
CA ASP A 84 9.33 -12.42 9.10
C ASP A 84 9.02 -11.80 7.73
N ASP A 85 9.93 -11.02 7.13
CA ASP A 85 9.66 -10.32 5.87
C ASP A 85 9.45 -11.30 4.71
N GLU A 86 10.22 -12.40 4.66
CA GLU A 86 10.03 -13.45 3.66
C GLU A 86 8.71 -14.19 3.89
N ILE A 87 8.38 -14.48 5.15
CA ILE A 87 7.10 -15.11 5.53
C ILE A 87 5.93 -14.21 5.15
N ILE A 88 6.03 -12.90 5.41
CA ILE A 88 5.02 -11.89 5.08
C ILE A 88 4.88 -11.78 3.56
N ALA A 89 5.99 -11.71 2.82
CA ALA A 89 5.97 -11.65 1.36
C ALA A 89 5.29 -12.90 0.77
N GLN A 90 5.63 -14.09 1.25
CA GLN A 90 5.01 -15.33 0.81
C GLN A 90 3.51 -15.36 1.14
N ARG A 91 3.13 -14.97 2.36
CA ARG A 91 1.71 -14.83 2.75
C ARG A 91 0.97 -13.85 1.86
N MET A 92 1.58 -12.71 1.49
CA MET A 92 0.96 -11.74 0.58
C MET A 92 0.72 -12.35 -0.80
N LEU A 93 1.69 -13.10 -1.34
CA LEU A 93 1.56 -13.78 -2.63
C LEU A 93 0.45 -14.85 -2.58
N ASP A 94 0.35 -15.59 -1.50
CA ASP A 94 -0.69 -16.61 -1.31
C ASP A 94 -2.08 -15.97 -1.21
N LEU A 95 -2.22 -14.89 -0.43
CA LEU A 95 -3.48 -14.16 -0.28
C LEU A 95 -3.96 -13.53 -1.59
N VAL A 96 -3.05 -13.13 -2.48
CA VAL A 96 -3.39 -12.62 -3.81
C VAL A 96 -4.04 -13.72 -4.66
N LYS A 97 -3.58 -14.96 -4.54
CA LYS A 97 -4.13 -16.10 -5.30
C LYS A 97 -5.48 -16.58 -4.75
N ARG A 98 -5.76 -16.38 -3.45
CA ARG A 98 -7.01 -16.86 -2.84
C ARG A 98 -8.25 -16.15 -3.42
N PRO A 99 -9.34 -16.88 -3.69
CA PRO A 99 -10.60 -16.28 -4.11
C PRO A 99 -11.22 -15.47 -2.97
N ASN A 100 -12.01 -14.44 -3.31
CA ASN A 100 -12.72 -13.64 -2.32
C ASN A 100 -14.03 -14.33 -1.93
N TYR A 101 -13.96 -15.21 -0.94
CA TYR A 101 -15.12 -15.96 -0.45
C TYR A 101 -16.25 -15.06 0.05
N LEU A 102 -15.94 -13.90 0.63
CA LEU A 102 -16.96 -12.95 1.06
C LEU A 102 -17.73 -12.39 -0.14
N LYS A 103 -17.02 -12.01 -1.20
CA LYS A 103 -17.66 -11.56 -2.45
C LYS A 103 -18.58 -12.66 -3.00
N GLN A 104 -18.10 -13.90 -3.05
CA GLN A 104 -18.91 -15.04 -3.48
C GLN A 104 -20.17 -15.21 -2.62
N MET A 105 -20.05 -15.19 -1.29
CA MET A 105 -21.20 -15.31 -0.39
C MET A 105 -22.20 -14.16 -0.54
N VAL A 106 -21.72 -12.93 -0.75
CA VAL A 106 -22.56 -11.75 -0.97
C VAL A 106 -23.36 -11.88 -2.26
N GLU A 107 -22.73 -12.39 -3.33
CA GLU A 107 -23.35 -12.65 -4.63
C GLU A 107 -24.38 -13.79 -4.55
N GLU A 108 -24.00 -14.93 -3.94
CA GLU A 108 -24.87 -16.10 -3.73
C GLU A 108 -26.12 -15.77 -2.90
N LYS A 109 -25.94 -15.05 -1.79
CA LYS A 109 -27.04 -14.68 -0.89
C LYS A 109 -27.79 -13.43 -1.34
N GLY A 110 -27.38 -12.82 -2.45
CA GLY A 110 -27.99 -11.60 -2.98
C GLY A 110 -28.00 -10.43 -1.99
N TRP A 111 -27.02 -10.35 -1.09
CA TRP A 111 -27.01 -9.36 -0.01
C TRP A 111 -26.95 -7.91 -0.51
N MET A 112 -26.39 -7.68 -1.70
CA MET A 112 -26.41 -6.38 -2.37
C MET A 112 -27.79 -5.98 -2.90
N ARG A 113 -28.73 -6.94 -3.03
CA ARG A 113 -30.08 -6.71 -3.58
C ARG A 113 -31.12 -6.46 -2.49
N LYS A 114 -30.84 -6.77 -1.24
CA LYS A 114 -31.74 -6.48 -0.12
C LYS A 114 -31.78 -4.96 0.08
N LYS A 115 -32.87 -4.31 -0.34
CA LYS A 115 -33.20 -2.97 0.16
C LYS A 115 -33.23 -3.07 1.68
N ALA A 116 -32.51 -2.18 2.38
CA ALA A 116 -32.58 -2.14 3.84
C ALA A 116 -34.04 -1.96 4.23
N ILE A 117 -34.66 -3.01 4.77
CA ILE A 117 -35.98 -2.93 5.38
C ILE A 117 -35.71 -2.37 6.77
N TRP A 118 -35.90 -1.06 6.91
CA TRP A 118 -35.80 -0.39 8.19
C TRP A 118 -37.00 -0.79 9.04
N THR A 119 -36.79 -1.71 9.97
CA THR A 119 -37.76 -2.05 11.01
C THR A 119 -37.52 -1.17 12.24
N LYS A 120 -38.62 -0.71 12.85
CA LYS A 120 -38.58 0.02 14.11
C LYS A 120 -38.22 -0.95 15.23
N LEU A 121 -37.06 -0.78 15.84
CA LEU A 121 -36.63 -1.55 17.01
C LEU A 121 -37.31 -0.97 18.27
N ILE A 122 -37.73 -1.85 19.18
CA ILE A 122 -38.21 -1.51 20.52
C ILE A 122 -37.14 -1.90 21.56
N ASP A 123 -37.18 -1.30 22.76
CA ASP A 123 -36.17 -1.48 23.82
C ASP A 123 -35.90 -2.95 24.18
N THR A 124 -36.91 -3.82 23.97
CA THR A 124 -36.82 -5.26 24.21
C THR A 124 -35.96 -6.01 23.19
N ASP A 125 -35.74 -5.46 22.00
CA ASP A 125 -35.01 -6.12 20.90
C ASP A 125 -33.48 -6.01 21.05
N LEU A 126 -33.00 -5.21 22.00
CA LEU A 126 -31.58 -4.89 22.21
C LEU A 126 -31.09 -5.42 23.56
N GLN A 127 -31.39 -6.68 23.89
CA GLN A 127 -30.99 -7.29 25.16
C GLN A 127 -29.47 -7.31 25.37
N ASP A 128 -28.70 -7.50 24.30
CA ASP A 128 -27.23 -7.59 24.34
C ASP A 128 -26.54 -6.24 24.14
N PHE A 129 -27.29 -5.14 23.99
CA PHE A 129 -26.71 -3.82 23.79
C PHE A 129 -26.33 -3.18 25.13
N PRO A 130 -25.12 -2.61 25.29
CA PRO A 130 -24.71 -2.01 26.55
C PRO A 130 -25.67 -0.88 26.97
N ARG A 131 -26.24 -0.99 28.17
CA ARG A 131 -27.10 0.05 28.74
C ARG A 131 -26.24 1.07 29.47
N LEU A 132 -26.49 2.36 29.21
CA LEU A 132 -25.95 3.43 30.03
C LEU A 132 -26.63 3.38 31.39
N VAL A 133 -25.92 2.86 32.39
CA VAL A 133 -26.30 2.96 33.80
C VAL A 133 -25.86 4.33 34.31
N GLY A 134 -26.84 5.14 34.71
CA GLY A 134 -26.65 6.43 35.40
C GLY A 134 -26.86 6.30 36.90
#